data_AF-A0A1Y1J4R8-F1
#
_entry.id   AF-A0A1Y1J4R8-F1
#
_cell.length_a   1.000
_cell.length_b   1.000
_cell.length_c   1.000
_cell.angle_alpha   90.00
_cell.angle_beta   90.00
_cell.angle_gamma   90.00
#
_symmetry.space_group_name_H-M   'P 1'
#
loop_
_entity.id
_entity.type
_entity.pdbx_description
1 polymer ?
#
loop_
_entity_poly.entity_id
_entity_poly.type
_entity_poly.pdbx_seq_one_letter_code
_entity_poly.pdbx_strand_id
1 'polypeptide(L)'
;MTETSTIADQAFPPELVIADTVRWLEKAVIGLNLCPFAKGVHVKAQIHYAVSDATDAEAVAEALHRELEALAEANAEKRDTTLLILPHALQDFLDFNDFLEIADAMIEELDLGGILQVASFHPQFQFEGTDVDDVTNCTNRAPYPILHLLREDSIDKAVEVFPEAETIYERNMETLEKIGIEGWLDLDVGARCPVTGHGQTKAEK
;
A
#
# COMPACT_ATOMS: atom_id res chain seq x y z
N MET A 1 29.45 24.23 -22.20
CA MET A 1 28.45 24.06 -21.13
C MET A 1 27.14 23.77 -21.84
N THR A 2 26.98 22.53 -22.26
CA THR A 2 25.84 22.05 -23.03
C THR A 2 25.14 21.03 -22.15
N GLU A 3 23.93 21.41 -21.74
CA GLU A 3 22.91 20.56 -21.14
C GLU A 3 22.80 19.25 -21.92
N THR A 4 23.03 18.13 -21.24
CA THR A 4 22.69 16.80 -21.75
C THR A 4 22.48 15.88 -20.54
N SER A 5 21.38 15.13 -20.60
CA SER A 5 20.83 14.21 -19.59
C SER A 5 20.13 14.89 -18.41
N THR A 6 18.87 14.59 -18.09
CA THR A 6 18.17 13.30 -18.29
C THR A 6 16.65 13.52 -18.47
N ILE A 7 16.13 13.30 -19.68
CA ILE A 7 14.68 13.12 -19.93
C ILE A 7 14.25 11.67 -19.57
N ALA A 8 15.12 10.89 -18.92
CA ALA A 8 14.89 9.49 -18.60
C ALA A 8 14.30 9.23 -17.19
N ASP A 9 14.02 10.26 -16.38
CA ASP A 9 14.05 10.10 -14.91
C ASP A 9 12.76 10.35 -14.13
N GLN A 10 11.56 10.28 -14.73
CA GLN A 10 10.33 10.20 -13.93
C GLN A 10 9.31 9.23 -14.54
N ALA A 11 9.59 7.93 -14.36
CA ALA A 11 8.65 6.87 -14.69
C ALA A 11 7.45 6.77 -13.72
N PHE A 12 7.49 7.40 -12.54
CA PHE A 12 6.36 7.57 -11.61
C PHE A 12 6.61 8.76 -10.65
N PRO A 13 6.08 9.96 -10.89
CA PRO A 13 6.24 11.08 -9.95
C PRO A 13 5.65 10.77 -8.57
N PRO A 14 6.32 11.10 -7.45
CA PRO A 14 5.83 10.76 -6.10
C PRO A 14 4.41 11.25 -5.82
N GLU A 15 4.04 12.42 -6.31
CA GLU A 15 2.71 13.00 -6.14
C GLU A 15 1.62 12.16 -6.84
N LEU A 16 1.94 11.57 -7.99
CA LEU A 16 1.05 10.67 -8.71
C LEU A 16 0.89 9.35 -7.95
N VAL A 17 2.01 8.77 -7.50
CA VAL A 17 2.03 7.53 -6.72
C VAL A 17 1.20 7.67 -5.45
N ILE A 18 1.38 8.77 -4.71
CA ILE A 18 0.58 9.06 -3.52
C ILE A 18 -0.90 9.24 -3.88
N ALA A 19 -1.21 9.99 -4.95
CA ALA A 19 -2.61 10.20 -5.36
C ALA A 19 -3.31 8.88 -5.78
N ASP A 20 -2.59 7.96 -6.42
CA ASP A 20 -3.07 6.63 -6.76
C ASP A 20 -3.33 5.79 -5.50
N THR A 21 -2.36 5.75 -4.58
CA THR A 21 -2.49 5.02 -3.31
C THR A 21 -3.62 5.57 -2.45
N VAL A 22 -3.79 6.90 -2.36
CA VAL A 22 -4.91 7.53 -1.65
C VAL A 22 -6.24 7.17 -2.31
N ARG A 23 -6.33 7.19 -3.65
CA ARG A 23 -7.56 6.78 -4.36
C ARG A 23 -7.92 5.33 -4.07
N TRP A 24 -6.94 4.43 -4.10
CA TRP A 24 -7.13 3.03 -3.73
C TRP A 24 -7.62 2.88 -2.28
N LEU A 25 -6.96 3.56 -1.33
CA LEU A 25 -7.35 3.56 0.08
C LEU A 25 -8.80 4.05 0.27
N GLU A 26 -9.18 5.15 -0.38
CA GLU A 26 -10.50 5.74 -0.21
C GLU A 26 -11.61 4.92 -0.86
N LYS A 27 -11.39 4.39 -2.08
CA LYS A 27 -12.42 3.69 -2.84
C LYS A 27 -12.52 2.21 -2.50
N ALA A 28 -11.40 1.50 -2.42
CA ALA A 28 -11.38 0.08 -2.16
C ALA A 28 -11.39 -0.19 -0.65
N VAL A 29 -10.34 0.22 0.06
CA VAL A 29 -10.15 -0.15 1.47
C VAL A 29 -11.26 0.43 2.37
N ILE A 30 -11.50 1.74 2.27
CA ILE A 30 -12.53 2.44 3.06
C ILE A 30 -13.91 2.31 2.41
N GLY A 31 -14.00 2.53 1.08
CA GLY A 31 -15.26 2.58 0.35
C GLY A 31 -16.02 1.25 0.32
N LEU A 32 -15.30 0.12 0.18
CA LEU A 32 -15.88 -1.21 0.32
C LEU A 32 -15.84 -1.74 1.76
N ASN A 33 -15.27 -0.96 2.69
CA ASN A 33 -15.09 -1.36 4.09
C ASN A 33 -14.30 -2.67 4.24
N LEU A 34 -13.21 -2.83 3.47
CA LEU A 34 -12.30 -3.98 3.57
C LEU A 34 -11.45 -3.93 4.84
N CYS A 35 -11.12 -2.72 5.31
CA CYS A 35 -10.48 -2.53 6.61
C CYS A 35 -11.29 -1.51 7.42
N PRO A 36 -11.99 -1.93 8.49
CA PRO A 36 -12.80 -1.03 9.31
C PRO A 36 -11.97 0.01 10.07
N PHE A 37 -10.65 -0.23 10.21
CA PHE A 37 -9.75 0.63 10.97
C PHE A 37 -9.20 1.80 10.14
N ALA A 38 -9.09 1.61 8.81
CA ALA A 38 -8.41 2.55 7.91
C ALA A 38 -9.02 3.97 7.93
N LYS A 39 -10.35 4.07 8.01
CA LYS A 39 -11.06 5.37 7.97
C LYS A 39 -10.64 6.31 9.10
N GLY A 40 -10.46 5.78 10.32
CA GLY A 40 -10.10 6.58 11.48
C GLY A 40 -8.71 7.20 11.34
N VAL A 41 -7.75 6.38 10.94
CA VAL A 41 -6.35 6.77 10.74
C VAL A 41 -6.22 7.74 9.55
N HIS A 42 -6.95 7.50 8.47
CA HIS A 42 -6.98 8.37 7.28
C HIS A 42 -7.54 9.77 7.60
N VAL A 43 -8.71 9.85 8.23
CA VAL A 43 -9.35 11.15 8.55
C VAL A 43 -8.54 11.97 9.56
N LYS A 44 -7.81 11.30 10.46
CA LYS A 44 -6.90 11.96 11.41
C LYS A 44 -5.54 12.33 10.79
N ALA A 45 -5.31 12.02 9.51
CA ALA A 45 -4.06 12.25 8.80
C ALA A 45 -2.84 11.59 9.48
N GLN A 46 -3.02 10.37 9.97
CA GLN A 46 -2.00 9.61 10.71
C GLN A 46 -1.24 8.58 9.84
N ILE A 47 -1.50 8.57 8.54
CA ILE A 47 -0.83 7.72 7.55
C ILE A 47 0.33 8.51 6.94
N HIS A 48 1.55 7.99 7.07
CA HIS A 48 2.69 8.47 6.31
C HIS A 48 2.80 7.71 4.98
N TYR A 49 2.89 8.43 3.87
CA TYR A 49 3.11 7.83 2.55
C TYR A 49 4.58 8.03 2.16
N ALA A 50 5.36 6.95 2.18
CA ALA A 50 6.78 6.95 1.82
C ALA A 50 6.93 6.36 0.41
N VAL A 51 7.15 7.21 -0.60
CA VAL A 51 7.45 6.75 -1.96
C VAL A 51 8.95 6.47 -2.06
N SER A 52 9.31 5.24 -2.38
CA SER A 52 10.70 4.81 -2.49
C SER A 52 11.24 4.93 -3.92
N ASP A 53 12.46 5.45 -4.04
CA ASP A 53 13.23 5.44 -5.29
C ASP A 53 14.03 4.14 -5.48
N ALA A 54 13.87 3.16 -4.57
CA ALA A 54 14.57 1.88 -4.65
C ALA A 54 14.23 1.12 -5.93
N THR A 55 15.25 0.55 -6.58
CA THR A 55 15.13 -0.23 -7.82
C THR A 55 15.49 -1.71 -7.66
N ASP A 56 15.94 -2.11 -6.48
CA ASP A 56 16.33 -3.48 -6.14
C ASP A 56 16.03 -3.81 -4.67
N ALA A 57 16.09 -5.09 -4.32
CA ALA A 57 15.72 -5.59 -2.99
C ALA A 57 16.61 -5.04 -1.85
N GLU A 58 17.90 -4.79 -2.10
CA GLU A 58 18.81 -4.25 -1.08
C GLU A 58 18.41 -2.81 -0.74
N ALA A 59 18.17 -1.97 -1.74
CA ALA A 59 17.69 -0.62 -1.55
C ALA A 59 16.28 -0.58 -0.91
N VAL A 60 15.42 -1.57 -1.19
CA VAL A 60 14.13 -1.72 -0.49
C VAL A 60 14.33 -2.05 0.98
N ALA A 61 15.25 -2.96 1.33
CA ALA A 61 15.57 -3.29 2.71
C ALA A 61 16.08 -2.06 3.49
N GLU A 62 16.97 -1.25 2.89
CA GLU A 62 17.40 0.01 3.50
C GLU A 62 16.25 1.00 3.71
N ALA A 63 15.32 1.10 2.75
CA ALA A 63 14.15 1.95 2.88
C ALA A 63 13.21 1.45 3.99
N LEU A 64 12.96 0.15 4.05
CA LEU A 64 12.16 -0.48 5.10
C LEU A 64 12.75 -0.22 6.49
N HIS A 65 14.06 -0.42 6.65
CA HIS A 65 14.78 -0.17 7.90
C HIS A 65 14.55 1.26 8.40
N ARG A 66 14.77 2.26 7.53
CA ARG A 66 14.55 3.68 7.87
C ARG A 66 13.11 3.96 8.29
N GLU A 67 12.13 3.40 7.57
CA GLU A 67 10.71 3.65 7.87
C GLU A 67 10.24 2.93 9.14
N LEU A 68 10.80 1.75 9.46
CA LEU A 68 10.56 1.05 10.73
C LEU A 68 11.09 1.85 11.92
N GLU A 69 12.36 2.28 11.88
CA GLU A 69 12.95 3.13 12.92
C GLU A 69 12.15 4.44 13.08
N ALA A 70 11.86 5.12 11.97
CA ALA A 70 11.12 6.38 11.99
C ALA A 70 9.69 6.23 12.53
N LEU A 71 9.01 5.10 12.25
CA LEU A 71 7.71 4.83 12.82
C LEU A 71 7.82 4.50 14.31
N ALA A 72 8.78 3.68 14.73
CA ALA A 72 9.00 3.33 16.12
C ALA A 72 9.23 4.56 17.01
N GLU A 73 10.01 5.54 16.52
CA GLU A 73 10.30 6.79 17.24
C GLU A 73 9.18 7.84 17.17
N ALA A 74 8.31 7.76 16.16
CA ALA A 74 7.25 8.74 15.98
C ALA A 74 6.16 8.66 17.05
N ASN A 75 5.56 9.80 17.38
CA ASN A 75 4.35 9.83 18.20
C ASN A 75 3.16 9.27 17.39
N ALA A 76 2.51 8.22 17.91
CA ALA A 76 1.35 7.56 17.31
C ALA A 76 0.17 8.51 17.01
N GLU A 77 -0.01 9.58 17.81
CA GLU A 77 -1.04 10.59 17.54
C GLU A 77 -0.77 11.38 16.24
N LYS A 78 0.48 11.45 15.78
CA LYS A 78 0.89 12.14 14.55
C LYS A 78 1.10 11.19 13.38
N ARG A 79 1.68 10.03 13.63
CA ARG A 79 1.99 8.99 12.64
C ARG A 79 1.76 7.63 13.29
N ASP A 80 0.61 7.06 12.96
CA ASP A 80 0.19 5.76 13.47
C ASP A 80 0.69 4.62 12.57
N THR A 81 0.79 4.88 11.26
CA THR A 81 1.20 3.87 10.27
C THR A 81 1.98 4.49 9.11
N THR A 82 2.64 3.64 8.33
CA THR A 82 3.39 4.01 7.14
C THR A 82 3.05 3.08 5.98
N LEU A 83 2.75 3.65 4.83
CA LEU A 83 2.70 2.93 3.56
C LEU A 83 4.01 3.21 2.82
N LEU A 84 4.92 2.23 2.83
CA LEU A 84 6.13 2.25 2.00
C LEU A 84 5.76 1.73 0.60
N ILE A 85 5.76 2.62 -0.38
CA ILE A 85 5.28 2.39 -1.74
C ILE A 85 6.47 2.22 -2.67
N LEU A 86 6.51 1.12 -3.44
CA LEU A 86 7.65 0.71 -4.25
C LEU A 86 7.30 0.75 -5.75
N PRO A 87 7.24 1.93 -6.39
CA PRO A 87 6.88 2.03 -7.81
C PRO A 87 7.95 1.48 -8.78
N HIS A 88 9.18 1.23 -8.30
CA HIS A 88 10.33 0.89 -9.14
C HIS A 88 11.00 -0.45 -8.79
N ALA A 89 10.56 -1.13 -7.72
CA ALA A 89 11.11 -2.40 -7.27
C ALA A 89 10.00 -3.40 -6.96
N LEU A 90 10.36 -4.69 -6.91
CA LEU A 90 9.48 -5.80 -6.50
C LEU A 90 8.14 -5.83 -7.24
N GLN A 91 8.16 -5.57 -8.57
CA GLN A 91 6.95 -5.63 -9.41
C GLN A 91 6.52 -7.06 -9.75
N ASP A 92 7.45 -8.02 -9.66
CA ASP A 92 7.14 -9.43 -9.73
C ASP A 92 6.66 -9.91 -8.37
N PHE A 93 5.49 -10.57 -8.34
CA PHE A 93 4.86 -10.98 -7.08
C PHE A 93 5.68 -12.04 -6.32
N LEU A 94 6.39 -12.94 -7.01
CA LEU A 94 7.17 -13.97 -6.34
C LEU A 94 8.40 -13.35 -5.67
N ASP A 95 9.10 -12.45 -6.37
CA ASP A 95 10.21 -11.70 -5.78
C ASP A 95 9.75 -10.85 -4.57
N PHE A 96 8.57 -10.22 -4.67
CA PHE A 96 7.96 -9.48 -3.57
C PHE A 96 7.59 -10.39 -2.39
N ASN A 97 7.04 -11.57 -2.66
CA ASN A 97 6.66 -12.53 -1.63
C ASN A 97 7.88 -13.10 -0.89
N ASP A 98 8.96 -13.42 -1.62
CA ASP A 98 10.24 -13.85 -1.03
C ASP A 98 10.86 -12.73 -0.17
N PHE A 99 10.68 -11.47 -0.56
CA PHE A 99 11.14 -10.32 0.22
C PHE A 99 10.43 -10.20 1.59
N LEU A 100 9.23 -10.74 1.76
CA LEU A 100 8.52 -10.66 3.04
C LEU A 100 9.27 -11.39 4.16
N GLU A 101 10.01 -12.45 3.85
CA GLU A 101 10.88 -13.13 4.84
C GLU A 101 11.99 -12.18 5.35
N ILE A 102 12.51 -11.31 4.49
CA ILE A 102 13.51 -10.29 4.86
C ILE A 102 12.86 -9.22 5.74
N ALA A 103 11.63 -8.80 5.41
CA ALA A 103 10.90 -7.83 6.20
C ALA A 103 10.61 -8.33 7.61
N ASP A 104 10.16 -9.58 7.75
CA ASP A 104 9.89 -10.20 9.05
C ASP A 104 11.19 -10.37 9.87
N ALA A 105 12.28 -10.84 9.25
CA ALA A 105 13.57 -10.92 9.92
C ALA A 105 14.06 -9.56 10.43
N MET A 106 13.86 -8.50 9.65
CA MET A 106 14.25 -7.13 10.03
C MET A 106 13.47 -6.61 11.24
N ILE A 107 12.17 -6.93 11.36
CA ILE A 107 11.37 -6.55 12.54
C ILE A 107 11.96 -7.18 13.81
N GLU A 108 12.30 -8.46 13.74
CA GLU A 108 12.91 -9.20 14.85
C GLU A 108 14.32 -8.66 15.18
N GLU A 109 15.15 -8.40 14.18
CA GLU A 109 16.51 -7.85 14.36
C GLU A 109 16.52 -6.47 15.02
N LEU A 110 15.48 -5.66 14.79
CA LEU A 110 15.32 -4.34 15.40
C LEU A 110 14.63 -4.36 16.77
N ASP A 111 14.35 -5.54 17.33
CA ASP A 111 13.56 -5.72 18.55
C ASP A 111 12.18 -5.04 18.47
N LEU A 112 11.57 -5.03 17.27
CA LEU A 112 10.25 -4.42 17.00
C LEU A 112 9.11 -5.45 16.96
N GLY A 113 9.40 -6.74 17.12
CA GLY A 113 8.38 -7.79 17.23
C GLY A 113 7.43 -7.55 18.41
N GLY A 114 6.12 -7.65 18.20
CA GLY A 114 5.12 -7.28 19.20
C GLY A 114 4.85 -5.77 19.31
N ILE A 115 5.59 -4.94 18.55
CA ILE A 115 5.46 -3.48 18.55
C ILE A 115 4.98 -3.01 17.18
N LEU A 116 5.69 -3.42 16.12
CA LEU A 116 5.36 -3.15 14.73
C LEU A 116 5.23 -4.45 13.95
N GLN A 117 4.33 -4.46 12.97
CA GLN A 117 4.18 -5.53 11.99
C GLN A 117 4.12 -4.96 10.57
N VAL A 118 4.41 -5.80 9.57
CA VAL A 118 4.30 -5.43 8.15
C VAL A 118 3.16 -6.23 7.51
N ALA A 119 2.16 -5.52 6.99
CA ALA A 119 1.17 -6.09 6.09
C ALA A 119 1.56 -5.81 4.63
N SER A 120 1.23 -6.74 3.73
CA SER A 120 1.71 -6.70 2.34
C SER A 120 0.57 -6.54 1.34
N PHE A 121 0.80 -5.67 0.35
CA PHE A 121 -0.12 -5.45 -0.77
C PHE A 121 0.66 -5.42 -2.09
N HIS A 122 0.11 -6.02 -3.14
CA HIS A 122 0.78 -6.12 -4.42
C HIS A 122 -0.22 -6.05 -5.60
N PRO A 123 0.07 -5.42 -6.74
CA PRO A 123 -0.87 -5.34 -7.87
C PRO A 123 -1.30 -6.71 -8.39
N GLN A 124 -0.39 -7.68 -8.29
CA GLN A 124 -0.59 -9.07 -8.69
C GLN A 124 -0.72 -10.01 -7.49
N PHE A 125 -1.15 -9.51 -6.32
CA PHE A 125 -1.33 -10.37 -5.15
C PHE A 125 -2.22 -11.57 -5.48
N GLN A 126 -1.78 -12.74 -5.02
CA GLN A 126 -2.49 -14.01 -5.14
C GLN A 126 -2.34 -14.79 -3.84
N PHE A 127 -3.45 -15.13 -3.19
CA PHE A 127 -3.44 -16.04 -2.05
C PHE A 127 -3.17 -17.47 -2.50
N GLU A 128 -2.49 -18.24 -1.64
CA GLU A 128 -2.30 -19.66 -1.85
C GLU A 128 -3.65 -20.36 -2.09
N GLY A 129 -3.73 -21.18 -3.14
CA GLY A 129 -4.92 -21.95 -3.48
C GLY A 129 -6.01 -21.20 -4.26
N THR A 130 -5.81 -19.92 -4.58
CA THR A 130 -6.73 -19.15 -5.44
C THR A 130 -6.24 -19.11 -6.89
N ASP A 131 -7.15 -18.90 -7.84
CA ASP A 131 -6.80 -18.60 -9.23
C ASP A 131 -6.34 -17.14 -9.38
N VAL A 132 -5.50 -16.86 -10.39
CA VAL A 132 -4.94 -15.51 -10.62
C VAL A 132 -6.01 -14.44 -10.89
N ASP A 133 -7.16 -14.83 -11.42
CA ASP A 133 -8.30 -13.96 -11.71
C ASP A 133 -9.38 -13.99 -10.62
N ASP A 134 -9.16 -14.71 -9.52
CA ASP A 134 -10.05 -14.71 -8.38
C ASP A 134 -10.16 -13.30 -7.79
N VAL A 135 -11.38 -12.80 -7.69
CA VAL A 135 -11.66 -11.44 -7.20
C VAL A 135 -11.30 -11.28 -5.73
N THR A 136 -11.33 -12.35 -4.93
CA THR A 136 -10.99 -12.31 -3.50
C THR A 136 -9.54 -11.89 -3.27
N ASN A 137 -8.63 -12.14 -4.22
CA ASN A 137 -7.27 -11.61 -4.19
C ASN A 137 -7.21 -10.08 -4.10
N CYS A 138 -8.28 -9.39 -4.53
CA CYS A 138 -8.34 -7.94 -4.49
C CYS A 138 -8.37 -7.36 -3.06
N THR A 139 -8.56 -8.18 -2.01
CA THR A 139 -8.38 -7.72 -0.61
C THR A 139 -6.97 -7.20 -0.36
N ASN A 140 -5.97 -7.79 -1.02
CA ASN A 140 -4.56 -7.45 -0.87
C ASN A 140 -3.95 -6.89 -2.18
N ARG A 141 -4.76 -6.59 -3.20
CA ARG A 141 -4.29 -5.86 -4.38
C ARG A 141 -4.26 -4.37 -4.14
N ALA A 142 -3.19 -3.74 -4.61
CA ALA A 142 -2.92 -2.31 -4.53
C ALA A 142 -2.38 -1.79 -5.86
N PRO A 143 -2.33 -0.45 -6.09
CA PRO A 143 -1.80 0.12 -7.33
C PRO A 143 -0.31 -0.16 -7.55
N TYR A 144 0.46 -0.32 -6.47
CA TYR A 144 1.90 -0.63 -6.47
C TYR A 144 2.20 -1.70 -5.40
N PRO A 145 3.37 -2.34 -5.42
CA PRO A 145 3.87 -3.08 -4.27
C PRO A 145 3.98 -2.13 -3.07
N ILE A 146 3.39 -2.52 -1.94
CA ILE A 146 3.34 -1.72 -0.72
C ILE A 146 3.61 -2.60 0.49
N LEU A 147 4.56 -2.15 1.32
CA LEU A 147 4.75 -2.64 2.67
C LEU A 147 4.06 -1.67 3.63
N HIS A 148 3.06 -2.15 4.37
CA HIS A 148 2.27 -1.37 5.30
C HIS A 148 2.73 -1.63 6.73
N LEU A 149 3.47 -0.69 7.29
CA LEU A 149 4.06 -0.78 8.63
C LEU A 149 3.02 -0.30 9.64
N LEU A 150 2.60 -1.17 10.55
CA LEU A 150 1.51 -0.96 11.49
C LEU A 150 1.99 -1.14 12.93
N ARG A 151 1.40 -0.40 13.86
CA ARG A 151 1.60 -0.63 15.30
C ARG A 151 0.64 -1.70 15.79
N GLU A 152 1.17 -2.72 16.45
CA GLU A 152 0.35 -3.79 17.04
C GLU A 152 -0.62 -3.22 18.09
N ASP A 153 -0.13 -2.35 18.97
CA ASP A 153 -0.94 -1.60 19.95
C ASP A 153 -2.15 -0.87 19.35
N SER A 154 -2.03 -0.35 18.13
CA SER A 154 -3.10 0.37 17.44
C SER A 154 -4.11 -0.61 16.83
N ILE A 155 -3.65 -1.75 16.34
CA ILE A 155 -4.50 -2.85 15.87
C ILE A 155 -5.30 -3.44 17.03
N ASP A 156 -4.66 -3.75 18.15
CA ASP A 156 -5.31 -4.32 19.33
C ASP A 156 -6.44 -3.43 19.85
N LYS A 157 -6.16 -2.13 20.02
CA LYS A 157 -7.19 -1.13 20.40
C LYS A 157 -8.33 -1.07 19.41
N ALA A 158 -8.03 -1.24 18.12
CA ALA A 158 -9.06 -1.26 17.10
C ALA A 158 -9.90 -2.55 17.19
N VAL A 159 -9.28 -3.72 17.37
CA VAL A 159 -9.99 -4.99 17.56
C VAL A 159 -10.89 -4.96 18.80
N GLU A 160 -10.44 -4.37 19.92
CA GLU A 160 -11.26 -4.24 21.14
C GLU A 160 -12.57 -3.49 20.93
N VAL A 161 -12.59 -2.51 20.01
CA VAL A 161 -13.80 -1.72 19.70
C VAL A 161 -14.60 -2.27 18.52
N PHE A 162 -14.08 -3.30 17.82
CA PHE A 162 -14.71 -3.98 16.70
C PHE A 162 -14.92 -5.47 17.04
N PRO A 163 -16.05 -5.84 17.70
CA PRO A 163 -16.30 -7.18 18.25
C PRO A 163 -16.39 -8.32 17.21
N GLU A 164 -16.27 -8.00 15.93
CA GLU A 164 -16.41 -8.91 14.79
C GLU A 164 -15.12 -8.99 13.97
N ALA A 165 -13.97 -8.60 14.54
CA ALA A 165 -12.69 -8.54 13.83
C ALA A 165 -12.31 -9.87 13.14
N GLU A 166 -12.62 -11.00 13.78
CA GLU A 166 -12.38 -12.35 13.23
C GLU A 166 -13.14 -12.62 11.93
N THR A 167 -14.26 -11.92 11.70
CA THR A 167 -15.10 -12.07 10.49
C THR A 167 -14.72 -11.12 9.37
N ILE A 168 -13.74 -10.22 9.58
CA ILE A 168 -13.33 -9.23 8.56
C ILE A 168 -12.93 -9.95 7.27
N TYR A 169 -12.16 -11.02 7.38
CA TYR A 169 -11.72 -11.81 6.23
C TYR A 169 -12.92 -12.36 5.42
N GLU A 170 -13.86 -13.03 6.08
CA GLU A 170 -15.06 -13.59 5.44
C GLU A 170 -15.91 -12.49 4.78
N ARG A 171 -16.14 -11.39 5.49
CA ARG A 171 -16.89 -10.24 4.96
C ARG A 171 -16.22 -9.58 3.75
N ASN A 172 -14.89 -9.55 3.74
CA ASN A 172 -14.13 -8.99 2.62
C ASN A 172 -14.29 -9.86 1.38
N MET A 173 -14.18 -11.20 1.53
CA MET A 173 -14.43 -12.14 0.43
C MET A 173 -15.85 -11.99 -0.09
N GLU A 174 -16.87 -12.03 0.77
CA GLU A 174 -18.28 -11.87 0.37
C GLU A 174 -18.52 -10.54 -0.37
N THR A 175 -17.89 -9.46 0.09
CA THR A 175 -18.01 -8.13 -0.53
C THR A 175 -17.40 -8.13 -1.93
N LEU A 176 -16.21 -8.73 -2.10
CA LEU A 176 -15.53 -8.80 -3.39
C LEU A 176 -16.22 -9.74 -4.37
N GLU A 177 -16.69 -10.90 -3.91
CA GLU A 177 -17.51 -11.82 -4.71
C GLU A 177 -18.79 -11.15 -5.21
N LYS A 178 -19.44 -10.35 -4.35
CA LYS A 178 -20.68 -9.66 -4.70
C LYS A 178 -20.50 -8.58 -5.77
N ILE A 179 -19.40 -7.82 -5.73
CA ILE A 179 -19.13 -6.81 -6.76
C ILE A 179 -18.51 -7.43 -8.02
N GLY A 180 -17.83 -8.57 -7.88
CA GLY A 180 -17.11 -9.25 -8.95
C GLY A 180 -15.95 -8.42 -9.51
N ILE A 181 -15.24 -9.01 -10.48
CA ILE A 181 -14.08 -8.36 -11.11
C ILE A 181 -14.46 -7.08 -11.87
N GLU A 182 -15.64 -7.04 -12.50
CA GLU A 182 -16.14 -5.85 -13.19
C GLU A 182 -16.33 -4.69 -12.21
N GLY A 183 -16.98 -4.95 -11.07
CA GLY A 183 -17.18 -3.94 -10.03
C GLY A 183 -15.85 -3.45 -9.42
N TRP A 184 -14.85 -4.33 -9.29
CA TRP A 184 -13.50 -3.93 -8.87
C TRP A 184 -12.82 -3.00 -9.90
N LEU A 185 -12.87 -3.35 -11.19
CA LEU A 185 -12.27 -2.55 -12.26
C LEU A 185 -12.93 -1.17 -12.36
N ASP A 186 -14.26 -1.09 -12.17
CA ASP A 186 -15.01 0.17 -12.17
C ASP A 186 -14.61 1.14 -11.04
N LEU A 187 -13.95 0.65 -9.98
CA LEU A 187 -13.40 1.53 -8.94
C LEU A 187 -12.24 2.39 -9.46
N ASP A 188 -11.58 2.01 -10.56
CA ASP A 188 -10.42 2.71 -11.12
C ASP A 188 -9.33 2.92 -10.06
N VAL A 189 -8.86 1.85 -9.42
CA VAL A 189 -7.89 1.91 -8.30
C VAL A 189 -6.47 1.46 -8.66
N GLY A 190 -6.21 1.09 -9.91
CA GLY A 190 -4.87 0.74 -10.40
C GLY A 190 -3.95 1.97 -10.57
N ALA A 191 -2.65 1.74 -10.75
CA ALA A 191 -1.67 2.80 -11.02
C ALA A 191 -1.98 3.55 -12.32
N ARG A 192 -1.82 4.87 -12.30
CA ARG A 192 -1.99 5.71 -13.49
C ARG A 192 -0.67 5.89 -14.22
N CYS A 193 -0.72 5.78 -15.55
CA CYS A 193 0.44 6.04 -16.38
C CYS A 193 0.75 7.56 -16.39
N PRO A 194 1.97 8.00 -16.02
CA PRO A 194 2.34 9.42 -15.96
C PRO A 194 2.35 10.10 -17.34
N VAL A 195 2.31 9.33 -18.43
CA VAL A 195 2.41 9.86 -19.80
C VAL A 195 1.09 10.47 -20.32
N THR A 196 -0.02 10.38 -19.56
CA THR A 196 -1.29 11.01 -19.93
C THR A 196 -1.46 12.40 -19.31
N GLY A 197 -0.56 13.31 -19.66
CA GLY A 197 -0.83 14.74 -19.50
C GLY A 197 -2.03 15.11 -20.37
N HIS A 198 -3.20 15.32 -19.76
CA HIS A 198 -4.28 16.05 -20.42
C HIS A 198 -3.74 17.44 -20.80
N GLY A 199 -3.43 17.61 -22.08
CA GLY A 199 -3.22 18.93 -22.66
C GLY A 199 -4.42 19.78 -22.31
N GLN A 200 -4.18 20.87 -21.58
CA GLN A 200 -5.19 21.86 -21.30
C GLN A 200 -5.69 22.44 -22.63
N THR A 201 -6.83 21.96 -23.12
CA THR A 201 -7.58 22.67 -24.14
C THR A 201 -8.17 23.92 -23.49
N LYS A 202 -7.39 25.01 -23.50
CA LYS A 202 -7.94 26.35 -23.32
C LYS A 202 -8.91 26.61 -24.47
N ALA A 203 -10.21 26.47 -24.20
CA ALA A 203 -11.23 27.15 -24.97
C ALA A 203 -11.28 28.60 -24.46
N GLU A 204 -10.54 29.49 -25.10
CA GLU A 204 -10.77 30.93 -24.98
C GLU A 204 -11.62 31.40 -26.17
N LYS A 205 -12.61 32.23 -25.82
CA LYS A 205 -13.67 32.81 -26.65
C LYS A 205 -13.17 33.67 -27.80
#